data_AF-A0A0M8T4I2-F1
#
_entry.id   AF-A0A0M8T4I2-F1
#
_cell.length_a   1.000
_cell.length_b   1.000
_cell.length_c   1.000
_cell.angle_alpha   90.00
_cell.angle_beta   90.00
_cell.angle_gamma   90.00
#
_symmetry.space_group_name_H-M   'P 1'
#
loop_
_entity.id
_entity.type
_entity.pdbx_description
1 polymer ?
#
loop_
_entity_poly.entity_id
_entity_poly.type
_entity_poly.pdbx_seq_one_letter_code
_entity_poly.pdbx_strand_id
1 'polypeptide(L)'
;RAVAPVPYLTAGVLAAEILLGCDPSSAEVSDLLRQVASGGRLCVPAVPLTLAPGAPLPTGVRDVGAGTLTGSVTSVADAAAADVLLVLADTGLYAVPASEVALTPLVPLDLTRPLARVTLDGAAGTRLADAATARAAVAGA
;
A
#
# COMPACT_ATOMS: atom_id res chain seq x y z
N ARG A 1 10.72 -21.69 -19.60
CA ARG A 1 9.76 -21.54 -18.48
C ARG A 1 10.55 -20.94 -17.32
N ALA A 2 10.16 -19.77 -16.81
CA ALA A 2 10.87 -19.08 -15.73
C ALA A 2 9.89 -18.74 -14.60
N VAL A 3 10.38 -18.68 -13.37
CA VAL A 3 9.63 -18.15 -12.23
C VAL A 3 10.01 -16.69 -12.10
N ALA A 4 9.03 -15.79 -12.22
CA ALA A 4 9.27 -14.36 -12.00
C ALA A 4 9.37 -14.11 -10.48
N PRO A 5 10.42 -13.44 -9.99
CA PRO A 5 10.53 -13.05 -8.58
C PRO A 5 9.65 -11.84 -8.31
N VAL A 6 8.33 -12.01 -8.46
CA VAL A 6 7.34 -10.95 -8.23
C VAL A 6 6.76 -11.05 -6.82
N PRO A 7 6.44 -9.92 -6.16
CA PRO A 7 5.76 -9.88 -4.87
C PRO A 7 4.31 -10.41 -4.96
N TYR A 8 4.12 -11.72 -5.15
CA TYR A 8 2.80 -12.27 -5.46
C TYR A 8 1.79 -12.03 -4.35
N LEU A 9 2.19 -12.23 -3.08
CA LEU A 9 1.30 -12.01 -1.94
C LEU A 9 0.91 -10.53 -1.80
N THR A 10 1.88 -9.64 -1.74
CA THR A 10 1.64 -8.22 -1.46
C THR A 10 0.99 -7.50 -2.63
N ALA A 11 1.47 -7.73 -3.86
CA ALA A 11 0.98 -7.04 -5.05
C ALA A 11 -0.12 -7.79 -5.80
N GLY A 12 -0.01 -9.12 -5.93
CA GLY A 12 -0.97 -9.92 -6.68
C GLY A 12 -2.23 -10.26 -5.92
N VAL A 13 -2.15 -10.36 -4.58
CA VAL A 13 -3.30 -10.72 -3.71
C VAL A 13 -3.75 -9.52 -2.91
N LEU A 14 -2.95 -9.05 -1.94
CA LEU A 14 -3.40 -8.05 -0.98
C LEU A 14 -3.76 -6.70 -1.64
N ALA A 15 -2.91 -6.18 -2.53
CA ALA A 15 -3.22 -4.93 -3.22
C ALA A 15 -4.49 -5.05 -4.09
N ALA A 16 -4.68 -6.19 -4.76
CA ALA A 16 -5.87 -6.44 -5.58
C ALA A 16 -7.14 -6.51 -4.73
N GLU A 17 -7.13 -7.26 -3.63
CA GLU A 17 -8.26 -7.36 -2.69
C GLU A 17 -8.63 -6.00 -2.08
N ILE A 18 -7.63 -5.21 -1.66
CA ILE A 18 -7.86 -3.86 -1.12
C ILE A 18 -8.53 -2.95 -2.17
N LEU A 19 -8.04 -2.98 -3.41
CA LEU A 19 -8.61 -2.18 -4.50
C LEU A 19 -10.04 -2.63 -4.86
N LEU A 20 -10.32 -3.94 -4.81
CA LEU A 20 -11.67 -4.49 -5.00
C LEU A 20 -12.63 -4.13 -3.86
N GLY A 21 -12.11 -3.91 -2.65
CA GLY A 21 -12.87 -3.40 -1.51
C GLY A 21 -13.17 -1.88 -1.57
N CYS A 22 -12.62 -1.17 -2.57
CA CYS A 22 -12.91 0.25 -2.82
C CYS A 22 -14.09 0.41 -3.81
N ASP A 23 -14.50 1.65 -4.10
CA ASP A 23 -15.54 1.92 -5.09
C ASP A 23 -15.01 1.72 -6.53
N PRO A 24 -15.48 0.69 -7.27
CA PRO A 24 -15.00 0.42 -8.62
C PRO A 24 -15.51 1.43 -9.67
N SER A 25 -16.46 2.31 -9.32
CA SER A 25 -16.94 3.37 -10.20
C SER A 25 -16.03 4.61 -10.20
N SER A 26 -15.12 4.73 -9.21
CA SER A 26 -14.05 5.72 -9.24
C SER A 26 -13.09 5.45 -10.39
N ALA A 27 -12.76 6.51 -11.15
CA ALA A 27 -11.78 6.44 -12.22
C ALA A 27 -10.40 6.05 -11.68
N GLU A 28 -10.00 6.63 -10.54
CA GLU A 28 -8.72 6.39 -9.88
C GLU A 28 -8.55 4.94 -9.45
N VAL A 29 -9.58 4.35 -8.83
CA VAL A 29 -9.58 2.94 -8.39
C VAL A 29 -9.57 2.01 -9.60
N SER A 30 -10.47 2.23 -10.56
CA SER A 30 -10.62 1.34 -11.72
C SER A 30 -9.39 1.35 -12.63
N ASP A 31 -8.74 2.49 -12.82
CA ASP A 31 -7.53 2.60 -13.62
C ASP A 31 -6.32 1.94 -12.93
N LEU A 32 -6.13 2.16 -11.61
CA LEU A 32 -5.06 1.51 -10.87
C LEU A 32 -5.26 -0.02 -10.82
N LEU A 33 -6.48 -0.48 -10.57
CA LEU A 33 -6.81 -1.91 -10.58
C LEU A 33 -6.51 -2.55 -11.95
N ARG A 34 -6.83 -1.87 -13.06
CA ARG A 34 -6.50 -2.34 -14.41
C ARG A 34 -4.99 -2.46 -14.63
N GLN A 35 -4.22 -1.49 -14.14
CA GLN A 35 -2.75 -1.51 -14.23
C GLN A 35 -2.13 -2.64 -13.40
N VAL A 36 -2.64 -2.88 -12.19
CA VAL A 36 -2.19 -4.00 -11.34
C VAL A 36 -2.56 -5.35 -11.98
N ALA A 37 -3.81 -5.51 -12.42
CA ALA A 37 -4.30 -6.76 -13.01
C ALA A 37 -3.58 -7.14 -14.31
N SER A 38 -3.15 -6.15 -15.09
CA SER A 38 -2.35 -6.37 -16.31
C SER A 38 -0.84 -6.55 -16.04
N GLY A 39 -0.39 -6.39 -14.78
CA GLY A 39 1.02 -6.41 -14.43
C GLY A 39 1.81 -5.17 -14.88
N GLY A 40 1.11 -4.10 -15.30
CA GLY A 40 1.72 -2.85 -15.73
C GLY A 40 2.21 -1.96 -14.59
N ARG A 41 1.81 -2.25 -13.34
CA ARG A 41 2.33 -1.63 -12.12
C ARG A 41 2.40 -2.61 -10.96
N LEU A 42 3.48 -2.52 -10.19
CA LEU A 42 3.62 -3.17 -8.89
C LEU A 42 3.05 -2.25 -7.81
N CYS A 43 1.89 -2.64 -7.28
CA CYS A 43 1.22 -1.94 -6.19
C CYS A 43 1.38 -2.73 -4.91
N VAL A 44 1.82 -2.12 -3.81
CA VAL A 44 2.06 -2.81 -2.53
C VAL A 44 1.37 -2.08 -1.40
N PRO A 45 0.62 -2.75 -0.52
CA PRO A 45 0.05 -2.09 0.64
C PRO A 45 1.12 -1.74 1.68
N ALA A 46 1.15 -0.48 2.09
CA ALA A 46 1.99 0.01 3.19
C ALA A 46 1.36 -0.33 4.53
N VAL A 47 1.30 -1.62 4.85
CA VAL A 47 0.86 -2.17 6.14
C VAL A 47 2.00 -3.01 6.74
N PRO A 48 2.15 -3.03 8.07
CA PRO A 48 3.15 -3.90 8.69
C PRO A 48 2.85 -5.37 8.40
N LEU A 49 3.81 -6.12 7.86
CA LEU A 49 3.67 -7.57 7.65
C LEU A 49 3.43 -8.33 8.98
N THR A 50 3.81 -7.73 10.09
CA THR A 50 3.62 -8.26 11.45
C THR A 50 2.22 -7.99 12.02
N LEU A 51 1.33 -7.33 11.28
CA LEU A 51 -0.04 -7.08 11.72
C LEU A 51 -0.82 -8.40 11.74
N ALA A 52 -1.30 -8.79 12.92
CA ALA A 52 -2.12 -9.99 13.05
C ALA A 52 -3.53 -9.76 12.48
N PRO A 53 -4.19 -10.79 11.92
CA PRO A 53 -5.59 -10.70 11.51
C PRO A 53 -6.48 -10.20 12.65
N GLY A 54 -7.34 -9.21 12.37
CA GLY A 54 -8.23 -8.59 13.35
C GLY A 54 -7.56 -7.64 14.35
N ALA A 55 -6.24 -7.47 14.30
CA ALA A 55 -5.56 -6.47 15.12
C ALA A 55 -5.93 -5.05 14.68
N PRO A 56 -5.83 -4.04 15.57
CA PRO A 56 -6.08 -2.65 15.21
C PRO A 56 -5.18 -2.20 14.05
N LEU A 57 -5.78 -1.61 13.02
CA LEU A 57 -5.05 -1.05 11.87
C LEU A 57 -4.13 0.09 12.32
N PRO A 58 -2.95 0.26 11.67
CA PRO A 58 -2.00 1.31 12.01
C PRO A 58 -2.59 2.70 11.78
N THR A 59 -2.19 3.65 12.62
CA THR A 59 -2.62 5.06 12.59
C THR A 59 -1.43 6.02 12.39
N GLY A 60 -0.34 5.50 11.81
CA GLY A 60 0.95 6.19 11.71
C GLY A 60 1.09 7.22 10.59
N VAL A 61 0.05 7.41 9.76
CA VAL A 61 0.05 8.33 8.61
C VAL A 61 -1.15 9.26 8.70
N ARG A 62 -0.93 10.54 8.42
CA ARG A 62 -1.96 11.60 8.41
C ARG A 62 -1.95 12.33 7.07
N ASP A 63 -3.14 12.73 6.61
CA ASP A 63 -3.29 13.69 5.53
C ASP A 63 -3.26 15.11 6.10
N VAL A 64 -2.23 15.89 5.76
CA VAL A 64 -2.12 17.30 6.18
C VAL A 64 -2.89 18.25 5.26
N GLY A 65 -3.58 17.72 4.26
CA GLY A 65 -4.47 18.44 3.36
C GLY A 65 -4.20 18.10 1.90
N ALA A 66 -5.28 18.04 1.10
CA ALA A 66 -5.23 17.82 -0.34
C ALA A 66 -4.44 16.56 -0.78
N GLY A 67 -4.39 15.52 0.06
CA GLY A 67 -3.68 14.28 -0.24
C GLY A 67 -2.16 14.38 -0.03
N THR A 68 -1.70 15.36 0.73
CA THR A 68 -0.30 15.44 1.16
C THR A 68 -0.14 14.66 2.46
N LEU A 69 0.64 13.58 2.44
CA LEU A 69 0.73 12.64 3.54
C LEU A 69 2.04 12.79 4.34
N THR A 70 1.94 12.68 5.65
CA THR A 70 3.09 12.62 6.55
C THR A 70 2.96 11.47 7.54
N GLY A 71 4.08 10.86 7.91
CA GLY A 71 4.14 9.80 8.90
C GLY A 71 5.01 8.62 8.46
N SER A 72 4.81 7.46 9.06
CA SER A 72 5.56 6.27 8.68
C SER A 72 4.83 4.96 8.96
N VAL A 73 5.19 3.95 8.19
CA VAL A 73 4.81 2.56 8.40
C VAL A 73 6.07 1.70 8.37
N THR A 74 6.24 0.83 9.37
CA THR A 74 7.40 -0.06 9.46
C THR A 74 7.05 -1.47 9.00
N SER A 75 8.08 -2.28 8.70
CA SER A 75 7.92 -3.69 8.38
C SER A 75 7.04 -3.94 7.16
N VAL A 76 7.05 -3.03 6.19
CA VAL A 76 6.30 -3.16 4.94
C VAL A 76 7.07 -4.11 4.03
N ALA A 77 6.42 -5.22 3.68
CA ALA A 77 7.00 -6.21 2.77
C ALA A 77 7.00 -5.70 1.34
N ASP A 78 8.08 -5.98 0.62
CA ASP A 78 8.23 -5.73 -0.82
C ASP A 78 8.14 -4.25 -1.25
N ALA A 79 8.16 -3.30 -0.30
CA ALA A 79 8.05 -1.87 -0.59
C ALA A 79 9.11 -1.38 -1.58
N ALA A 80 10.33 -1.96 -1.54
CA ALA A 80 11.42 -1.60 -2.44
C ALA A 80 11.18 -1.98 -3.91
N ALA A 81 10.22 -2.88 -4.19
CA ALA A 81 9.82 -3.28 -5.53
C ALA A 81 8.56 -2.55 -6.02
N ALA A 82 7.92 -1.73 -5.18
CA ALA A 82 6.66 -1.08 -5.52
C ALA A 82 6.89 0.11 -6.46
N ASP A 83 6.02 0.24 -7.47
CA ASP A 83 5.85 1.49 -8.22
C ASP A 83 4.90 2.44 -7.45
N VAL A 84 3.92 1.85 -6.77
CA VAL A 84 2.88 2.55 -6.01
C VAL A 84 2.66 1.85 -4.66
N LEU A 85 2.52 2.63 -3.60
CA LEU A 85 2.14 2.17 -2.27
C LEU A 85 0.67 2.52 -1.99
N LEU A 86 -0.10 1.56 -1.50
CA LEU A 86 -1.41 1.83 -0.90
C LEU A 86 -1.22 2.22 0.55
N VAL A 87 -1.48 3.49 0.87
CA VAL A 87 -1.21 4.06 2.19
C VAL A 87 -2.54 4.35 2.88
N LEU A 88 -2.74 3.70 4.03
CA LEU A 88 -3.86 3.99 4.92
C LEU A 88 -3.52 5.20 5.78
N ALA A 89 -4.20 6.32 5.55
CA ALA A 89 -4.13 7.53 6.36
C ALA A 89 -5.40 7.67 7.21
N ASP A 90 -5.42 8.68 8.09
CA ASP A 90 -6.58 9.02 8.92
C ASP A 90 -7.83 9.41 8.14
N THR A 91 -7.67 9.99 6.95
CA THR A 91 -8.76 10.46 6.08
C THR A 91 -9.17 9.50 4.96
N GLY A 92 -8.43 8.41 4.74
CA GLY A 92 -8.71 7.49 3.63
C GLY A 92 -7.55 6.58 3.20
N LEU A 93 -7.78 5.90 2.07
CA LEU A 93 -6.76 5.12 1.36
C LEU A 93 -6.21 5.97 0.23
N TYR A 94 -4.89 5.95 0.06
CA TYR A 94 -4.19 6.73 -0.96
C TYR A 94 -3.27 5.85 -1.79
N ALA A 95 -3.23 6.08 -3.10
CA ALA A 95 -2.15 5.62 -3.96
C ALA A 95 -1.03 6.66 -3.93
N VAL A 96 0.13 6.27 -3.41
CA VAL A 96 1.32 7.12 -3.32
C VAL A 96 2.40 6.54 -4.23
N PRO A 97 2.93 7.29 -5.21
CA PRO A 97 4.08 6.84 -5.99
C PRO A 97 5.26 6.51 -5.08
N ALA A 98 5.97 5.41 -5.32
CA ALA A 98 7.10 5.03 -4.47
C ALA A 98 8.25 6.06 -4.51
N SER A 99 8.31 6.89 -5.57
CA SER A 99 9.24 8.02 -5.68
C SER A 99 8.97 9.17 -4.71
N GLU A 100 7.77 9.25 -4.14
CA GLU A 100 7.36 10.29 -3.19
C GLU A 100 7.68 9.93 -1.72
N VAL A 101 8.23 8.73 -1.47
CA VAL A 101 8.49 8.25 -0.11
C VAL A 101 9.96 7.89 0.09
N ALA A 102 10.42 7.97 1.34
CA ALA A 102 11.71 7.44 1.74
C ALA A 102 11.55 5.99 2.23
N LEU A 103 12.25 5.06 1.56
CA LEU A 103 12.31 3.66 1.94
C LEU A 103 13.62 3.36 2.67
N THR A 104 13.52 2.90 3.93
CA THR A 104 14.68 2.44 4.70
C THR A 104 14.62 0.91 4.83
N PRO A 105 15.52 0.14 4.18
CA PRO A 105 15.55 -1.31 4.32
C PRO A 105 15.72 -1.75 5.77
N LEU A 106 15.07 -2.85 6.13
CA LEU A 106 15.20 -3.52 7.41
C LEU A 106 15.86 -4.88 7.21
N VAL A 107 16.46 -5.43 8.26
CA VAL A 107 17.04 -6.77 8.26
C VAL A 107 16.07 -7.74 8.96
N PRO A 108 15.20 -8.44 8.22
CA PRO A 108 14.34 -9.47 8.79
C PRO A 108 15.09 -10.78 9.02
N LEU A 109 14.50 -11.67 9.83
CA LEU A 109 14.94 -13.06 9.91
C LEU A 109 14.76 -13.79 8.56
N ASP A 110 13.62 -13.54 7.89
CA ASP A 110 13.31 -14.09 6.57
C ASP A 110 13.85 -13.17 5.46
N LEU A 111 15.03 -13.50 4.94
CA LEU A 111 15.67 -12.74 3.87
C LEU A 111 15.00 -12.91 2.49
N THR A 112 14.01 -13.81 2.36
CA THR A 112 13.23 -13.97 1.12
C THR A 112 12.08 -12.97 1.02
N ARG A 113 11.79 -12.25 2.12
CA ARG A 113 10.76 -11.22 2.21
C ARG A 113 11.40 -9.90 2.64
N PRO A 114 11.95 -9.13 1.70
CA PRO A 114 12.57 -7.85 2.03
C PRO A 114 11.55 -6.94 2.71
N LEU A 115 11.91 -6.37 3.85
CA LEU A 115 11.10 -5.41 4.59
C LEU A 115 11.73 -4.03 4.52
N ALA A 116 10.89 -2.99 4.50
CA ALA A 116 11.34 -1.63 4.66
C ALA A 116 10.45 -0.86 5.63
N ARG A 117 10.98 0.23 6.18
CA ARG A 117 10.19 1.33 6.71
C ARG A 117 9.89 2.30 5.57
N VAL A 118 8.62 2.62 5.41
CA VAL A 118 8.11 3.68 4.54
C VAL A 118 7.97 4.94 5.38
N THR A 119 8.62 6.03 4.97
CA THR A 119 8.48 7.36 5.59
C THR A 119 7.92 8.33 4.57
N LEU A 120 6.85 9.03 4.94
CA LEU A 120 6.20 10.06 4.16
C LEU A 120 6.49 11.40 4.81
N ASP A 121 7.06 12.34 4.05
CA ASP A 121 7.37 13.69 4.50
C ASP A 121 6.80 14.70 3.51
N GLY A 122 5.47 14.87 3.56
CA GLY A 122 4.76 15.69 2.58
C GLY A 122 4.60 14.99 1.23
N ALA A 123 4.47 13.66 1.23
CA ALA A 123 4.33 12.87 0.01
C ALA A 123 2.96 13.07 -0.64
N ALA A 124 2.93 13.34 -1.95
CA ALA A 124 1.67 13.48 -2.68
C ALA A 124 1.02 12.12 -2.95
N GLY A 125 -0.28 12.00 -2.65
CA GLY A 125 -1.06 10.80 -2.89
C GLY A 125 -2.42 11.07 -3.53
N THR A 126 -2.86 10.17 -4.39
CA THR A 126 -4.22 10.17 -4.96
C THR A 126 -5.15 9.42 -4.03
N ARG A 127 -6.20 10.06 -3.53
CA ARG A 127 -7.20 9.42 -2.67
C ARG A 127 -8.04 8.42 -3.47
N LEU A 128 -8.15 7.20 -2.96
CA LEU A 128 -8.90 6.09 -3.56
C LEU A 128 -10.21 5.79 -2.83
N ALA A 129 -10.23 6.00 -1.52
CA ALA A 129 -11.38 5.68 -0.68
C ALA A 129 -11.43 6.60 0.55
N ASP A 130 -12.61 6.78 1.12
CA ASP A 130 -12.77 7.44 2.41
C ASP A 130 -12.29 6.60 3.59
N ALA A 131 -12.19 7.19 4.78
CA ALA A 131 -11.65 6.53 5.96
C ALA A 131 -12.42 5.25 6.33
N ALA A 132 -13.74 5.23 6.19
CA ALA A 132 -14.54 4.07 6.53
C ALA A 132 -14.31 2.92 5.55
N THR A 133 -14.40 3.22 4.25
CA THR A 133 -14.18 2.28 3.15
C THR A 133 -12.76 1.75 3.15
N ALA A 134 -11.77 2.64 3.32
CA ALA A 134 -10.35 2.29 3.40
C ALA A 134 -10.06 1.28 4.51
N ARG A 135 -10.60 1.51 5.72
CA ARG A 135 -10.41 0.59 6.84
C ARG A 135 -11.09 -0.75 6.60
N ALA A 136 -12.29 -0.76 6.01
CA ALA A 136 -12.97 -1.99 5.66
C ALA A 136 -12.21 -2.80 4.60
N ALA A 137 -11.73 -2.14 3.55
CA ALA A 137 -10.94 -2.76 2.48
C ALA A 137 -9.62 -3.35 3.00
N VAL A 138 -8.87 -2.60 3.80
CA VAL A 138 -7.60 -3.08 4.37
C VAL A 138 -7.80 -4.22 5.38
N ALA A 139 -8.89 -4.19 6.17
CA ALA A 139 -9.18 -5.27 7.12
C ALA A 139 -9.74 -6.54 6.46
N GLY A 140 -10.30 -6.44 5.26
CA GLY A 140 -10.89 -7.56 4.52
C GLY A 140 -9.91 -8.34 3.64
N ALA A 141 -8.73 -7.76 3.35
CA ALA A 141 -7.65 -8.38 2.58
C ALA A 141 -6.72 -9.20 3.47
#